data_AF-A0A5N6R4S7-F1
#
_entry.id   AF-A0A5N6R4S7-F1
#
_cell.length_a   1.000
_cell.length_b   1.000
_cell.length_c   1.000
_cell.angle_alpha   90.00
_cell.angle_beta   90.00
_cell.angle_gamma   90.00
#
_symmetry.space_group_name_H-M   'P 1'
#
loop_
_entity.id
_entity.type
_entity.pdbx_description
1 polymer ?
#
loop_
_entity_poly.entity_id
_entity_poly.type
_entity_poly.pdbx_seq_one_letter_code
_entity_poly.pdbx_strand_id
1 'polypeptide(L)'
;METWRHIQLCIYLLVGISLVLFFGNGSCVHSSSHSSEARRSNPDFDSNNSNISSFCSHKKFIMESYYEKHGSLLDSDFQDFVARALPSGFCGILQDNLNLVPRLSVLKRNLIGEGSHRHISSSIRLNIDPKSITELPTLSCEVIIVERLPSGVFADPFELQHLLQHGVLNDVAVFGDTNLELPSFLSNRSAVEVHMDVGPNLMLRHKNGLDINIELPLHARYPPVDESGHSRVKFRAPDLFVRCSTEDKSDDQSFLFTLTSGDDAELESGEIVWRIPAGIKTHAGVVSFVTFISALLSTLFIVLTCIFCSDARMYKTLKQS
;
A
#
# COMPACT_ATOMS: atom_id res chain seq x y z
N MET A 1 -23.65 -58.47 -14.52
CA MET A 1 -24.39 -57.52 -13.65
C MET A 1 -23.45 -56.76 -12.72
N GLU A 2 -22.40 -57.37 -12.19
CA GLU A 2 -21.43 -56.75 -11.25
C GLU A 2 -20.56 -55.65 -11.88
N THR A 3 -20.17 -55.78 -13.15
CA THR A 3 -19.33 -54.78 -13.85
C THR A 3 -20.05 -53.45 -14.07
N TRP A 4 -21.36 -53.46 -14.31
CA TRP A 4 -22.15 -52.24 -14.48
C TRP A 4 -22.33 -51.50 -13.15
N ARG A 5 -22.54 -52.26 -12.06
CA ARG A 5 -22.60 -51.72 -10.69
C ARG A 5 -21.28 -51.07 -10.26
N HIS A 6 -20.14 -51.65 -10.63
CA HIS A 6 -18.81 -51.06 -10.38
C HIS A 6 -18.56 -49.79 -11.17
N ILE A 7 -18.93 -49.74 -12.45
CA ILE A 7 -18.79 -48.53 -13.27
C ILE A 7 -19.70 -47.41 -12.74
N GLN A 8 -20.93 -47.73 -12.34
CA GLN A 8 -21.84 -46.78 -11.71
C GLN A 8 -21.26 -46.24 -10.39
N LEU A 9 -20.70 -47.12 -9.54
CA LEU A 9 -20.05 -46.73 -8.29
C LEU A 9 -18.88 -45.77 -8.56
N CYS A 10 -18.03 -46.06 -9.54
CA CYS A 10 -16.91 -45.20 -9.94
C CYS A 10 -17.37 -43.83 -10.43
N ILE A 11 -18.48 -43.77 -11.19
CA ILE A 11 -19.07 -42.51 -11.65
C ILE A 11 -19.63 -41.72 -10.45
N TYR A 12 -20.33 -42.36 -9.51
CA TYR A 12 -20.82 -41.69 -8.30
C TYR A 12 -19.67 -41.21 -7.40
N LEU A 13 -18.57 -41.96 -7.29
CA LEU A 13 -17.35 -41.57 -6.58
C LEU A 13 -16.66 -40.37 -7.25
N LEU A 14 -16.52 -40.37 -8.58
CA LEU A 14 -15.97 -39.22 -9.33
C LEU A 14 -16.84 -37.97 -9.23
N VAL A 15 -18.18 -38.11 -9.28
CA VAL A 15 -19.11 -37.00 -9.07
C VAL A 15 -19.04 -36.48 -7.63
N GLY A 16 -18.90 -37.37 -6.64
CA GLY A 16 -18.69 -36.99 -5.24
C GLY A 16 -17.40 -36.21 -5.01
N ILE A 17 -16.29 -36.61 -5.65
CA ILE A 17 -15.01 -35.88 -5.58
C ILE A 17 -15.19 -34.46 -6.16
N SER A 18 -15.83 -34.37 -7.33
CA SER A 18 -16.11 -33.08 -7.97
C SER A 18 -17.03 -32.19 -7.13
N LEU A 19 -18.01 -32.75 -6.42
CA LEU A 19 -18.90 -31.98 -5.55
C LEU A 19 -18.17 -31.45 -4.30
N VAL A 20 -17.33 -32.28 -3.68
CA VAL A 20 -16.51 -31.88 -2.51
C VAL A 20 -15.49 -30.80 -2.90
N LEU A 21 -14.91 -30.88 -4.11
CA LEU A 21 -14.03 -29.85 -4.65
C LEU A 21 -14.80 -28.56 -5.03
N PHE A 22 -16.04 -28.66 -5.51
CA PHE A 22 -16.88 -27.50 -5.84
C PHE A 22 -17.25 -26.66 -4.60
N PHE A 23 -17.51 -27.31 -3.46
CA PHE A 23 -17.75 -26.61 -2.18
C PHE A 23 -16.45 -26.17 -1.47
N GLY A 24 -15.28 -26.61 -1.96
CA GLY A 24 -13.96 -26.28 -1.43
C GLY A 24 -13.19 -25.18 -2.19
N ASN A 25 -13.78 -24.59 -3.23
CA ASN A 25 -13.13 -23.53 -4.01
C ASN A 25 -13.15 -22.19 -3.25
N GLY A 26 -12.31 -22.06 -2.23
CA GLY A 26 -11.61 -20.82 -1.97
C GLY A 26 -10.46 -20.73 -2.98
N SER A 27 -10.53 -19.79 -3.92
CA SER A 27 -9.55 -19.61 -5.00
C SER A 27 -8.11 -19.47 -4.50
N CYS A 28 -7.32 -20.53 -4.60
CA CYS A 28 -5.86 -20.42 -4.61
C CYS A 28 -5.42 -20.30 -6.07
N VAL A 29 -5.34 -19.06 -6.57
CA VAL A 29 -4.70 -18.78 -7.86
C VAL A 29 -3.20 -18.99 -7.67
N HIS A 30 -2.68 -20.05 -8.26
CA HIS A 30 -1.26 -20.29 -8.36
C HIS A 30 -0.69 -19.33 -9.43
N SER A 31 -0.15 -18.20 -8.98
CA SER A 31 0.60 -17.30 -9.86
C SER A 31 2.06 -17.75 -9.88
N SER A 32 2.49 -18.30 -11.01
CA SER A 32 3.90 -18.55 -11.28
C SER A 32 4.58 -17.21 -11.57
N SER A 33 5.29 -16.65 -10.60
CA SER A 33 6.06 -15.42 -10.78
C SER A 33 7.43 -15.73 -11.40
N HIS A 34 7.59 -15.38 -12.67
CA HIS A 34 8.90 -15.13 -13.26
C HIS A 34 9.52 -13.92 -12.55
N SER A 35 10.70 -14.08 -11.94
CA SER A 35 11.40 -12.98 -11.29
C SER A 35 11.95 -12.02 -12.34
N SER A 36 11.37 -10.83 -12.44
CA SER A 36 12.06 -9.66 -12.96
C SER A 36 12.52 -8.81 -11.77
N GLU A 37 13.81 -8.52 -11.76
CA GLU A 37 14.52 -7.83 -10.70
C GLU A 37 14.02 -6.37 -10.62
N ALA A 38 13.17 -6.09 -9.63
CA ALA A 38 12.83 -4.73 -9.25
C ALA A 38 14.03 -4.10 -8.55
N ARG A 39 14.37 -2.87 -8.97
CA ARG A 39 15.56 -2.12 -8.58
C ARG A 39 15.68 -1.99 -7.06
N ARG A 40 16.55 -2.82 -6.47
CA ARG A 40 17.07 -2.65 -5.12
C ARG A 40 18.03 -1.47 -5.09
N SER A 41 17.86 -0.57 -4.13
CA SER A 41 18.93 0.33 -3.71
C SER A 41 19.89 -0.46 -2.82
N ASN A 42 21.07 -0.80 -3.36
CA ASN A 42 22.20 -1.25 -2.56
C ASN A 42 22.86 -0.02 -1.90
N PRO A 43 23.22 -0.07 -0.60
CA PRO A 43 24.10 0.93 -0.01
C PRO A 43 25.54 0.41 -0.12
N ASP A 44 26.32 0.97 -1.04
CA ASP A 44 27.78 0.84 -0.95
C ASP A 44 28.28 1.75 0.17
N PHE A 45 28.90 1.11 1.15
CA PHE A 45 29.51 1.69 2.34
C PHE A 45 30.86 2.28 1.93
N ASP A 46 30.99 3.60 1.96
CA ASP A 46 32.30 4.25 2.11
C ASP A 46 32.27 5.14 3.36
N SER A 47 32.95 4.68 4.39
CA SER A 47 33.20 5.45 5.59
C SER A 47 34.28 6.49 5.29
N ASN A 48 33.99 7.78 5.47
CA ASN A 48 34.86 8.68 6.22
C ASN A 48 34.18 10.03 6.50
N ASN A 49 33.84 10.21 7.77
CA ASN A 49 33.85 11.42 8.58
C ASN A 49 34.02 12.77 7.85
N SER A 50 32.93 13.51 7.65
CA SER A 50 32.89 14.97 7.83
C SER A 50 31.46 15.51 7.83
N ASN A 51 31.10 16.16 8.94
CA ASN A 51 30.29 17.36 9.08
C ASN A 51 29.02 17.52 8.21
N ILE A 52 27.85 17.40 8.84
CA ILE A 52 26.71 18.36 8.86
C ILE A 52 26.46 19.17 7.55
N SER A 53 26.63 18.57 6.36
CA SER A 53 26.40 19.28 5.09
C SER A 53 25.84 18.41 3.96
N SER A 54 25.40 17.18 4.25
CA SER A 54 24.93 16.27 3.18
C SER A 54 23.45 16.45 2.78
N PHE A 55 22.70 17.38 3.39
CA PHE A 55 21.29 17.61 3.05
C PHE A 55 21.07 18.34 1.71
N CYS A 56 22.14 18.84 1.07
CA CYS A 56 22.07 19.36 -0.30
C CYS A 56 22.25 18.28 -1.38
N SER A 57 22.34 16.99 -1.01
CA SER A 57 22.25 15.89 -1.97
C SER A 57 20.78 15.56 -2.20
N HIS A 58 20.22 16.11 -3.29
CA HIS A 58 18.81 16.06 -3.63
C HIS A 58 18.35 14.61 -3.92
N LYS A 59 17.89 13.91 -2.88
CA LYS A 59 17.10 12.70 -3.07
C LYS A 59 15.69 13.08 -3.48
N LYS A 60 15.15 12.32 -4.44
CA LYS A 60 13.82 12.55 -4.99
C LYS A 60 12.75 12.50 -3.89
N PHE A 61 12.87 11.52 -2.99
CA PHE A 61 11.90 11.25 -1.93
C PHE A 61 12.40 11.66 -0.54
N ILE A 62 11.53 12.30 0.25
CA ILE A 62 11.78 12.69 1.64
C ILE A 62 11.99 11.45 2.51
N MET A 63 11.16 10.42 2.29
CA MET A 63 11.22 9.17 3.04
C MET A 63 12.51 8.42 2.80
N GLU A 64 13.12 8.54 1.61
CA GLU A 64 14.42 7.93 1.32
C GLU A 64 15.51 8.47 2.26
N SER A 65 15.60 9.81 2.38
CA SER A 65 16.51 10.47 3.32
C SER A 65 16.23 10.13 4.78
N TYR A 66 14.95 9.95 5.15
CA TYR A 66 14.57 9.54 6.50
C TYR A 66 15.05 8.11 6.82
N TYR A 67 14.77 7.15 5.93
CA TYR A 67 15.06 5.74 6.17
C TYR A 67 16.55 5.42 6.19
N GLU A 68 17.37 6.15 5.42
CA GLU A 68 18.83 6.02 5.50
C GLU A 68 19.38 6.39 6.89
N LYS A 69 18.73 7.34 7.57
CA LYS A 69 19.16 7.82 8.87
C LYS A 69 18.58 7.03 10.05
N HIS A 70 17.31 6.63 9.96
CA HIS A 70 16.56 6.06 11.08
C HIS A 70 16.29 4.55 10.95
N GLY A 71 16.43 3.95 9.76
CA GLY A 71 16.24 2.52 9.50
C GLY A 71 14.81 1.98 9.66
N SER A 72 13.96 2.63 10.46
CA SER A 72 12.57 2.26 10.72
C SER A 72 11.68 3.49 10.97
N LEU A 73 10.37 3.34 10.76
CA LEU A 73 9.41 4.44 10.86
C LEU A 73 8.84 4.57 12.28
N LEU A 74 9.22 5.66 12.95
CA LEU A 74 8.65 6.11 14.21
C LEU A 74 8.12 7.53 14.01
N ASP A 75 6.92 7.82 14.55
CA ASP A 75 6.27 9.11 14.29
C ASP A 75 7.01 10.28 14.94
N SER A 76 7.51 10.11 16.16
CA SER A 76 8.34 11.12 16.85
C SER A 76 9.56 11.46 16.02
N ASP A 77 10.28 10.43 15.59
CA ASP A 77 11.53 10.57 14.86
C ASP A 77 11.31 11.22 13.50
N PHE A 78 10.20 10.89 12.83
CA PHE A 78 9.83 11.51 11.56
C PHE A 78 9.48 13.00 11.74
N GLN A 79 8.71 13.34 12.78
CA GLN A 79 8.39 14.75 13.06
C GLN A 79 9.66 15.53 13.44
N ASP A 80 10.54 14.96 14.25
CA ASP A 80 11.84 15.57 14.60
C ASP A 80 12.78 15.66 13.39
N PHE A 81 12.69 14.71 12.44
CA PHE A 81 13.42 14.74 11.18
C PHE A 81 12.92 15.88 10.32
N VAL A 82 11.61 15.98 10.09
CA VAL A 82 10.97 17.04 9.31
C VAL A 82 11.27 18.41 9.93
N ALA A 83 11.11 18.56 11.25
CA ALA A 83 11.38 19.79 11.98
C ALA A 83 12.86 20.20 11.96
N ARG A 84 13.80 19.29 11.67
CA ARG A 84 15.22 19.62 11.48
C ARG A 84 15.59 19.80 10.02
N ALA A 85 14.96 19.07 9.11
CA ALA A 85 15.20 19.18 7.67
C ALA A 85 14.71 20.53 7.13
N LEU A 86 13.52 20.98 7.56
CA LEU A 86 12.92 22.24 7.08
C LEU A 86 13.70 23.50 7.49
N PRO A 87 14.28 23.63 8.71
CA PRO A 87 15.09 24.79 9.06
C PRO A 87 16.55 24.68 8.60
N SER A 88 17.06 23.47 8.36
CA SER A 88 18.51 23.24 8.12
C SER A 88 18.89 23.03 6.66
N GLY A 89 17.93 23.01 5.74
CA GLY A 89 18.19 23.01 4.30
C GLY A 89 17.05 23.69 3.57
N PHE A 90 17.27 24.90 3.08
CA PHE A 90 17.30 25.24 1.65
C PHE A 90 17.83 26.67 1.53
N CYS A 91 18.83 26.84 0.66
CA CYS A 91 19.63 28.04 0.49
C CYS A 91 18.75 29.27 0.15
N GLY A 92 19.18 30.48 0.51
CA GLY A 92 18.89 31.77 -0.14
C GLY A 92 17.45 32.31 -0.29
N ILE A 93 17.19 33.44 0.39
CA ILE A 93 16.34 34.59 0.00
C ILE A 93 14.95 34.25 -0.57
N LEU A 94 14.08 33.64 0.23
CA LEU A 94 12.63 33.84 0.08
C LEU A 94 11.92 33.84 1.45
N GLN A 95 12.60 34.36 2.47
CA GLN A 95 12.00 34.53 3.80
C GLN A 95 10.95 35.67 3.80
N ASP A 96 10.97 36.54 2.78
CA ASP A 96 10.07 37.69 2.67
C ASP A 96 8.73 37.38 1.96
N ASN A 97 8.56 36.22 1.30
CA ASN A 97 7.34 35.89 0.56
C ASN A 97 6.66 34.58 1.01
N LEU A 98 6.40 34.43 2.30
CA LEU A 98 5.53 33.38 2.87
C LEU A 98 4.12 33.35 2.24
N ASN A 99 3.73 34.41 1.52
CA ASN A 99 2.47 34.52 0.78
C ASN A 99 2.44 33.66 -0.50
N LEU A 100 3.57 33.08 -0.93
CA LEU A 100 3.65 32.21 -2.11
C LEU A 100 3.29 30.74 -1.80
N VAL A 101 3.36 30.32 -0.53
CA VAL A 101 3.11 28.93 -0.16
C VAL A 101 1.59 28.64 -0.20
N PRO A 102 1.13 27.65 -0.98
CA PRO A 102 -0.27 27.23 -0.97
C PRO A 102 -0.71 26.83 0.43
N ARG A 103 -1.90 27.27 0.85
CA ARG A 103 -2.47 26.90 2.15
C ARG A 103 -3.45 25.75 1.98
N LEU A 104 -3.42 24.80 2.90
CA LEU A 104 -4.42 23.75 2.94
C LEU A 104 -5.77 24.36 3.35
N SER A 105 -6.81 24.14 2.54
CA SER A 105 -8.17 24.63 2.82
C SER A 105 -9.17 23.52 3.10
N VAL A 106 -9.05 22.37 2.43
CA VAL A 106 -9.89 21.19 2.73
C VAL A 106 -9.03 19.95 2.75
N LEU A 107 -9.25 19.10 3.75
CA LEU A 107 -8.73 17.74 3.79
C LEU A 107 -9.86 16.80 4.20
N LYS A 108 -10.38 16.03 3.25
CA LYS A 108 -11.42 15.01 3.47
C LYS A 108 -10.84 13.65 3.13
N ARG A 109 -11.03 12.67 4.01
CA ARG A 109 -10.43 11.35 3.84
C ARG A 109 -11.43 10.26 4.17
N ASN A 110 -11.47 9.21 3.36
CA ASN A 110 -12.40 8.08 3.52
C ASN A 110 -11.73 6.75 3.17
N LEU A 111 -12.14 5.67 3.84
CA LEU A 111 -11.83 4.31 3.41
C LEU A 111 -12.95 3.74 2.56
N ILE A 112 -12.60 3.25 1.38
CA ILE A 112 -13.52 2.68 0.39
C ILE A 112 -13.26 1.17 0.30
N GLY A 113 -14.35 0.40 0.18
CA GLY A 113 -14.30 -1.06 0.05
C GLY A 113 -14.47 -1.81 1.38
N GLU A 114 -14.38 -3.13 1.30
CA GLU A 114 -14.62 -4.07 2.40
C GLU A 114 -13.50 -5.11 2.54
N GLY A 115 -13.43 -5.77 3.69
CA GLY A 115 -12.41 -6.81 3.93
C GLY A 115 -11.01 -6.26 4.17
N SER A 116 -10.00 -7.01 3.71
CA SER A 116 -8.56 -6.77 3.90
C SER A 116 -7.90 -6.00 2.75
N HIS A 117 -8.58 -5.80 1.64
CA HIS A 117 -8.13 -4.92 0.56
C HIS A 117 -9.08 -3.73 0.49
N ARG A 118 -8.58 -2.51 0.71
CA ARG A 118 -9.37 -1.28 0.72
C ARG A 118 -8.58 -0.14 0.12
N HIS A 119 -9.27 0.89 -0.33
CA HIS A 119 -8.61 2.08 -0.83
C HIS A 119 -8.80 3.23 0.15
N ILE A 120 -7.75 3.99 0.41
CA ILE A 120 -7.87 5.27 1.11
C ILE A 120 -8.00 6.38 0.08
N SER A 121 -9.16 7.04 0.08
CA SER A 121 -9.43 8.19 -0.77
C SER A 121 -9.17 9.47 0.02
N SER A 122 -8.28 10.32 -0.49
CA SER A 122 -7.94 11.62 0.08
C SER A 122 -8.27 12.72 -0.92
N SER A 123 -9.15 13.63 -0.51
CA SER A 123 -9.51 14.84 -1.25
C SER A 123 -8.91 16.04 -0.54
N ILE A 124 -8.00 16.72 -1.23
CA ILE A 124 -7.18 17.81 -0.72
C ILE A 124 -7.46 19.03 -1.57
N ARG A 125 -7.90 20.13 -0.95
CA ARG A 125 -8.03 21.44 -1.60
C ARG A 125 -6.96 22.38 -1.08
N LEU A 126 -6.21 22.98 -2.00
CA LEU A 126 -5.19 23.99 -1.71
C LEU A 126 -5.66 25.35 -2.18
N ASN A 127 -5.63 26.35 -1.30
CA ASN A 127 -5.87 27.74 -1.65
C ASN A 127 -4.55 28.42 -1.99
N ILE A 128 -4.55 29.11 -3.13
CA ILE A 128 -3.41 29.87 -3.63
C ILE A 128 -3.84 31.34 -3.65
N ASP A 129 -3.04 32.24 -3.06
CA ASP A 129 -3.35 33.68 -3.13
C ASP A 129 -3.18 34.15 -4.58
N PRO A 130 -4.20 34.77 -5.21
CA PRO A 130 -4.08 35.26 -6.58
C PRO A 130 -2.94 36.28 -6.80
N LYS A 131 -2.44 36.94 -5.75
CA LYS A 131 -1.26 37.82 -5.82
C LYS A 131 0.06 37.06 -5.96
N SER A 132 0.10 35.82 -5.49
CA SER A 132 1.29 34.97 -5.57
C SER A 132 1.46 34.33 -6.96
N ILE A 133 0.34 34.15 -7.68
CA ILE A 133 0.29 33.60 -9.03
C ILE A 133 1.05 34.46 -10.06
N THR A 134 1.13 35.77 -9.86
CA THR A 134 1.85 36.69 -10.78
C THR A 134 3.38 36.64 -10.66
N GLU A 135 3.92 36.14 -9.53
CA GLU A 135 5.36 35.95 -9.31
C GLU A 135 5.82 34.50 -9.59
N LEU A 136 4.86 33.57 -9.72
CA LEU A 136 5.07 32.14 -9.99
C LEU A 136 5.40 31.67 -11.43
N PRO A 137 5.39 32.49 -12.53
CA PRO A 137 5.52 31.95 -13.89
C PRO A 137 6.80 31.16 -14.20
N THR A 138 7.85 31.28 -13.38
CA THR A 138 9.16 30.63 -13.58
C THR A 138 9.48 29.51 -12.59
N LEU A 139 8.54 29.15 -11.72
CA LEU A 139 8.71 28.13 -10.69
C LEU A 139 7.89 26.89 -11.04
N SER A 140 8.55 25.73 -11.05
CA SER A 140 7.88 24.42 -11.09
C SER A 140 7.68 23.95 -9.66
N CYS A 141 6.43 23.63 -9.29
CA CYS A 141 6.09 23.21 -7.93
C CYS A 141 5.42 21.83 -7.96
N GLU A 142 5.81 20.98 -7.02
CA GLU A 142 5.19 19.69 -6.76
C GLU A 142 4.62 19.66 -5.34
N VAL A 143 3.48 18.97 -5.18
CA VAL A 143 2.90 18.62 -3.89
C VAL A 143 3.34 17.21 -3.55
N ILE A 144 3.89 17.04 -2.36
CA ILE A 144 4.38 15.76 -1.85
C ILE A 144 3.48 15.35 -0.68
N ILE A 145 2.99 14.12 -0.74
CA ILE A 145 2.03 13.57 0.22
C ILE A 145 2.66 12.32 0.81
N VAL A 146 2.93 12.36 2.11
CA VAL A 146 3.48 11.24 2.86
C VAL A 146 2.37 10.62 3.71
N GLU A 147 1.91 9.45 3.30
CA GLU A 147 0.93 8.64 4.02
C GLU A 147 1.67 7.59 4.87
N ARG A 148 1.77 7.84 6.18
CA ARG A 148 2.38 6.90 7.13
C ARG A 148 1.39 5.81 7.51
N LEU A 149 1.66 4.57 7.11
CA LEU A 149 0.77 3.45 7.34
C LEU A 149 0.95 2.86 8.75
N PRO A 150 -0.15 2.41 9.40
CA PRO A 150 -0.08 1.70 10.66
C PRO A 150 0.49 0.29 10.48
N SER A 151 1.01 -0.31 11.55
CA SER A 151 1.56 -1.68 11.52
C SER A 151 0.51 -2.68 11.03
N GLY A 152 0.92 -3.62 10.18
CA GLY A 152 0.03 -4.62 9.59
C GLY A 152 -0.82 -4.12 8.42
N VAL A 153 -0.66 -2.86 8.00
CA VAL A 153 -1.20 -2.32 6.75
C VAL A 153 -0.03 -1.96 5.83
N PHE A 154 -0.16 -2.27 4.54
CA PHE A 154 0.84 -1.96 3.53
C PHE A 154 0.16 -1.58 2.21
N ALA A 155 0.89 -0.84 1.37
CA ALA A 155 0.51 -0.66 -0.03
C ALA A 155 1.36 -1.61 -0.89
N ASP A 156 0.75 -2.25 -1.88
CA ASP A 156 1.47 -3.13 -2.80
C ASP A 156 2.25 -2.27 -3.82
N PRO A 157 3.59 -2.32 -3.84
CA PRO A 157 4.38 -1.56 -4.81
C PRO A 157 4.05 -1.88 -6.27
N PHE A 158 3.63 -3.12 -6.58
CA PHE A 158 3.29 -3.53 -7.94
C PHE A 158 1.97 -2.88 -8.39
N GLU A 159 0.99 -2.80 -7.50
CA GLU A 159 -0.28 -2.12 -7.77
C GLU A 159 -0.08 -0.61 -7.96
N LEU A 160 0.77 0.01 -7.14
CA LEU A 160 1.12 1.43 -7.29
C LEU A 160 1.89 1.71 -8.58
N GLN A 161 2.78 0.80 -9.00
CA GLN A 161 3.49 0.94 -10.27
C GLN A 161 2.54 0.94 -11.46
N HIS A 162 1.45 0.17 -11.39
CA HIS A 162 0.42 0.17 -12.42
C HIS A 162 -0.32 1.53 -12.48
N LEU A 163 -0.59 2.17 -11.33
CA LEU A 163 -1.15 3.52 -11.30
C LEU A 163 -0.23 4.58 -11.91
N LEU A 164 1.09 4.44 -11.75
CA LEU A 164 2.08 5.28 -12.43
C LEU A 164 2.03 5.08 -13.95
N GLN A 165 2.00 3.83 -14.42
CA GLN A 165 2.00 3.51 -15.85
C GLN A 165 0.76 4.04 -16.56
N HIS A 166 -0.37 4.09 -15.87
CA HIS A 166 -1.62 4.64 -16.40
C HIS A 166 -1.72 6.17 -16.25
N GLY A 167 -0.69 6.82 -15.70
CA GLY A 167 -0.65 8.28 -15.54
C GLY A 167 -1.63 8.81 -14.50
N VAL A 168 -2.08 7.97 -13.56
CA VAL A 168 -2.96 8.41 -12.46
C VAL A 168 -2.16 9.15 -11.39
N LEU A 169 -0.91 8.72 -11.18
CA LEU A 169 0.06 9.35 -10.27
C LEU A 169 1.32 9.72 -11.07
N ASN A 170 2.00 10.81 -10.70
CA ASN A 170 3.22 11.22 -11.38
C ASN A 170 4.42 10.42 -10.88
N ASP A 171 4.57 10.33 -9.56
CA ASP A 171 5.60 9.54 -8.93
C ASP A 171 5.11 9.03 -7.56
N VAL A 172 5.46 7.79 -7.23
CA VAL A 172 5.10 7.18 -5.96
C VAL A 172 6.14 6.15 -5.55
N ALA A 173 6.45 6.09 -4.26
CA ALA A 173 7.31 5.07 -3.69
C ALA A 173 6.81 4.61 -2.32
N VAL A 174 7.07 3.34 -2.02
CA VAL A 174 6.77 2.70 -0.73
C VAL A 174 8.07 2.49 0.02
N PHE A 175 8.09 2.89 1.29
CA PHE A 175 9.26 2.78 2.16
C PHE A 175 8.94 2.02 3.44
N GLY A 176 9.93 1.32 3.98
CA GLY A 176 9.79 0.50 5.19
C GLY A 176 9.44 -0.94 4.88
N ASP A 177 8.41 -1.47 5.56
CA ASP A 177 7.96 -2.86 5.36
C ASP A 177 7.26 -3.03 4.00
N THR A 178 8.00 -3.58 3.03
CA THR A 178 7.52 -3.90 1.67
C THR A 178 7.38 -5.40 1.43
N ASN A 179 7.64 -6.25 2.43
CA ASN A 179 7.54 -7.69 2.25
C ASN A 179 6.09 -8.15 2.35
N LEU A 180 5.45 -8.39 1.20
CA LEU A 180 4.05 -8.77 1.09
C LEU A 180 3.71 -10.08 1.85
N GLU A 181 4.70 -10.93 2.11
CA GLU A 181 4.54 -12.26 2.73
C GLU A 181 4.74 -12.25 4.26
N LEU A 182 5.21 -11.16 4.85
CA LEU A 182 5.43 -11.11 6.31
C LEU A 182 4.09 -11.12 7.05
N PRO A 183 3.93 -11.89 8.14
CA PRO A 183 2.71 -11.86 8.94
C PRO A 183 2.60 -10.55 9.74
N SER A 184 1.38 -10.20 10.17
CA SER A 184 1.11 -8.93 10.88
C SER A 184 1.95 -8.72 12.14
N PHE A 185 2.20 -9.78 12.92
CA PHE A 185 2.96 -9.69 14.18
C PHE A 185 4.48 -9.49 14.00
N LEU A 186 5.01 -9.73 12.79
CA LEU A 186 6.38 -9.42 12.41
C LEU A 186 6.48 -8.20 11.49
N SER A 187 5.34 -7.59 11.17
CA SER A 187 5.28 -6.44 10.28
C SER A 187 5.81 -5.20 10.97
N ASN A 188 6.71 -4.51 10.28
CA ASN A 188 7.06 -3.15 10.66
C ASN A 188 6.12 -2.15 9.96
N ARG A 189 6.22 -0.87 10.29
CA ARG A 189 5.46 0.17 9.62
C ARG A 189 6.08 0.49 8.26
N SER A 190 5.22 0.96 7.37
CA SER A 190 5.59 1.47 6.06
C SER A 190 5.01 2.87 5.84
N ALA A 191 5.49 3.57 4.82
CA ALA A 191 4.94 4.83 4.38
C ALA A 191 4.91 4.85 2.86
N VAL A 192 3.90 5.53 2.32
CA VAL A 192 3.80 5.80 0.88
C VAL A 192 4.01 7.29 0.67
N GLU A 193 4.96 7.62 -0.20
CA GLU A 193 5.21 8.99 -0.62
C GLU A 193 4.76 9.17 -2.06
N VAL A 194 3.82 10.08 -2.29
CA VAL A 194 3.24 10.40 -3.60
C VAL A 194 3.65 11.82 -3.96
N HIS A 195 4.12 12.01 -5.19
CA HIS A 195 4.44 13.33 -5.74
C HIS A 195 3.46 13.66 -6.84
N MET A 196 3.01 14.91 -6.84
CA MET A 196 2.06 15.44 -7.81
C MET A 196 2.58 16.76 -8.33
N ASP A 197 2.69 16.86 -9.65
CA ASP A 197 3.10 18.11 -10.30
C ASP A 197 1.95 19.10 -10.24
N VAL A 198 2.27 20.27 -9.72
CA VAL A 198 1.38 21.42 -9.62
C VAL A 198 2.05 22.61 -10.31
N GLY A 199 2.42 22.39 -11.57
CA GLY A 199 3.02 23.41 -12.41
C GLY A 199 2.17 24.68 -12.53
N PRO A 200 2.79 25.79 -12.97
CA PRO A 200 2.18 27.12 -12.99
C PRO A 200 0.90 27.17 -13.85
N ASN A 201 0.81 26.38 -14.92
CA ASN A 201 -0.40 26.28 -15.75
C ASN A 201 -1.61 25.70 -15.00
N LEU A 202 -1.38 24.75 -14.08
CA LEU A 202 -2.43 24.12 -13.30
C LEU A 202 -2.94 25.08 -12.22
N MET A 203 -2.02 25.81 -11.57
CA MET A 203 -2.32 26.86 -10.59
C MET A 203 -3.03 28.06 -11.22
N LEU A 204 -2.61 28.50 -12.41
CA LEU A 204 -3.22 29.60 -13.17
C LEU A 204 -4.66 29.28 -13.62
N ARG A 205 -4.94 28.02 -13.98
CA ARG A 205 -6.29 27.57 -14.35
C ARG A 205 -7.25 27.52 -13.17
N HIS A 206 -6.73 27.28 -11.97
CA HIS A 206 -7.53 27.07 -10.76
C HIS A 206 -7.43 28.27 -9.80
N LYS A 207 -7.88 29.44 -10.29
CA LYS A 207 -7.89 30.70 -9.51
C LYS A 207 -8.65 30.65 -8.18
N ASN A 208 -9.50 29.63 -7.99
CA ASN A 208 -10.34 29.45 -6.80
C ASN A 208 -9.84 28.31 -5.88
N GLY A 209 -8.64 27.78 -6.12
CA GLY A 209 -8.05 26.69 -5.37
C GLY A 209 -7.89 25.41 -6.20
N LEU A 210 -6.88 24.64 -5.87
CA LEU A 210 -6.51 23.39 -6.53
C LEU A 210 -7.12 22.20 -5.80
N ASP A 211 -7.86 21.37 -6.52
CA ASP A 211 -8.41 20.11 -6.02
C ASP A 211 -7.53 18.92 -6.43
N ILE A 212 -7.03 18.21 -5.42
CA ILE A 212 -6.22 17.00 -5.57
C ILE A 212 -7.03 15.84 -4.98
N ASN A 213 -7.26 14.80 -5.78
CA ASN A 213 -7.92 13.58 -5.33
C ASN A 213 -6.99 12.39 -5.55
N ILE A 214 -6.76 11.61 -4.50
CA ILE A 214 -5.87 10.47 -4.51
C ILE A 214 -6.61 9.27 -3.97
N GLU A 215 -6.45 8.15 -4.64
CA GLU A 215 -6.95 6.87 -4.18
C GLU A 215 -5.76 5.92 -4.09
N LEU A 216 -5.42 5.53 -2.86
CA LEU A 216 -4.29 4.67 -2.59
C LEU A 216 -4.79 3.28 -2.19
N PRO A 217 -4.47 2.21 -2.94
CA PRO A 217 -4.83 0.85 -2.57
C PRO A 217 -3.98 0.36 -1.40
N LEU A 218 -4.66 -0.20 -0.40
CA LEU A 218 -4.09 -0.66 0.85
C LEU A 218 -4.53 -2.08 1.16
N HIS A 219 -3.59 -2.85 1.66
CA HIS A 219 -3.77 -4.23 2.05
C HIS A 219 -3.49 -4.39 3.54
N ALA A 220 -4.38 -5.11 4.23
CA ALA A 220 -4.23 -5.46 5.63
C ALA A 220 -3.75 -6.91 5.75
N ARG A 221 -2.67 -7.10 6.49
CA ARG A 221 -2.18 -8.42 6.87
C ARG A 221 -3.13 -9.07 7.85
N TYR A 222 -3.21 -10.40 7.82
CA TYR A 222 -4.03 -11.16 8.74
C TYR A 222 -3.65 -10.84 10.19
N PRO A 223 -4.55 -10.23 10.98
CA PRO A 223 -4.29 -9.94 12.37
C PRO A 223 -4.30 -11.25 13.20
N PRO A 224 -3.66 -11.23 14.39
CA PRO A 224 -3.80 -12.35 15.32
C PRO A 224 -5.27 -12.57 15.69
N VAL A 225 -5.59 -13.82 16.04
CA VAL A 225 -6.94 -14.24 16.46
C VAL A 225 -7.31 -13.52 17.77
N ASP A 226 -8.49 -12.93 17.79
CA ASP A 226 -9.00 -12.15 18.93
C ASP A 226 -10.45 -12.54 19.27
N GLU A 227 -10.95 -12.12 20.43
CA GLU A 227 -12.33 -12.35 20.86
C GLU A 227 -13.34 -11.52 20.05
N SER A 228 -12.97 -10.30 19.64
CA SER A 228 -13.87 -9.38 18.92
C SER A 228 -14.09 -9.75 17.44
N GLY A 229 -13.29 -10.69 16.91
CA GLY A 229 -13.28 -11.06 15.50
C GLY A 229 -12.78 -9.95 14.56
N HIS A 230 -12.25 -8.84 15.09
CA HIS A 230 -11.76 -7.73 14.29
C HIS A 230 -10.53 -7.08 14.94
N SER A 231 -9.53 -6.72 14.13
CA SER A 231 -8.47 -5.80 14.54
C SER A 231 -8.80 -4.38 14.11
N ARG A 232 -8.55 -3.41 14.99
CA ARG A 232 -8.79 -1.99 14.70
C ARG A 232 -7.47 -1.28 14.48
N VAL A 233 -7.28 -0.77 13.28
CA VAL A 233 -6.14 0.10 12.96
C VAL A 233 -6.63 1.52 12.68
N LYS A 234 -5.86 2.49 13.15
CA LYS A 234 -6.17 3.92 13.08
C LYS A 234 -5.18 4.59 12.15
N PHE A 235 -5.68 5.34 11.18
CA PHE A 235 -4.85 6.15 10.30
C PHE A 235 -4.71 7.55 10.87
N ARG A 236 -3.49 8.08 10.79
CA ARG A 236 -3.22 9.49 11.06
C ARG A 236 -3.43 10.30 9.80
N ALA A 237 -3.51 11.62 9.95
CA ALA A 237 -3.48 12.54 8.82
C ALA A 237 -2.15 12.38 8.05
N PRO A 238 -2.16 12.51 6.72
CA PRO A 238 -0.95 12.51 5.92
C PRO A 238 -0.14 13.77 6.21
N ASP A 239 1.18 13.67 6.05
CA ASP A 239 2.05 14.84 6.07
C ASP A 239 2.11 15.42 4.65
N LEU A 240 1.79 16.71 4.51
CA LEU A 240 1.71 17.41 3.23
C LEU A 240 2.86 18.40 3.09
N PHE A 241 3.55 18.36 1.95
CA PHE A 241 4.64 19.26 1.63
C PHE A 241 4.47 19.83 0.23
N VAL A 242 5.09 20.98 -0.02
CA VAL A 242 5.24 21.57 -1.35
C VAL A 242 6.72 21.76 -1.60
N ARG A 243 7.20 21.23 -2.72
CA ARG A 243 8.55 21.49 -3.21
C ARG A 243 8.48 22.36 -4.46
N CYS A 244 9.24 23.44 -4.52
CA CYS A 244 9.33 24.27 -5.71
C CYS A 244 10.79 24.40 -6.18
N SER A 245 11.02 24.37 -7.48
CA SER A 245 12.32 24.59 -8.11
C SER A 245 12.22 25.66 -9.19
N THR A 246 13.32 26.38 -9.41
CA THR A 246 13.42 27.38 -10.49
C THR A 246 14.05 26.72 -11.70
N GLU A 247 13.42 26.86 -12.87
CA GLU A 247 13.82 26.12 -14.09
C GLU A 247 15.11 26.66 -14.75
N ASP A 248 15.64 27.81 -14.32
CA ASP A 248 16.47 28.68 -15.19
C ASP A 248 17.95 28.89 -14.78
N LYS A 249 18.50 28.27 -13.73
CA LYS A 249 19.94 28.42 -13.39
C LYS A 249 20.58 27.14 -12.86
N SER A 250 21.85 26.95 -13.23
CA SER A 250 22.75 25.82 -12.93
C SER A 250 23.03 25.55 -11.44
N ASP A 251 22.35 26.24 -10.53
CA ASP A 251 22.26 25.92 -9.12
C ASP A 251 20.81 25.54 -8.85
N ASP A 252 20.52 24.23 -8.78
CA ASP A 252 19.22 23.65 -8.45
C ASP A 252 18.81 24.04 -7.01
N GLN A 253 18.30 25.25 -6.87
CA GLN A 253 17.75 25.73 -5.62
C GLN A 253 16.30 25.25 -5.54
N SER A 254 16.10 24.07 -4.96
CA SER A 254 14.79 23.60 -4.57
C SER A 254 14.41 24.15 -3.19
N PHE A 255 13.13 24.37 -2.94
CA PHE A 255 12.61 24.83 -1.66
C PHE A 255 11.50 23.86 -1.22
N LEU A 256 11.56 23.38 0.02
CA LEU A 256 10.54 22.49 0.58
C LEU A 256 9.81 23.20 1.73
N PHE A 257 8.49 23.19 1.66
CA PHE A 257 7.61 23.78 2.67
C PHE A 257 6.65 22.73 3.20
N THR A 258 6.35 22.76 4.49
CA THR A 258 5.21 22.04 5.04
C THR A 258 3.95 22.82 4.81
N LEU A 259 2.90 22.13 4.36
CA LEU A 259 1.60 22.75 4.16
C LEU A 259 0.94 23.01 5.51
N THR A 260 0.65 24.29 5.77
CA THR A 260 -0.09 24.71 6.95
C THR A 260 -1.56 24.89 6.62
N SER A 261 -2.41 24.61 7.60
CA SER A 261 -3.85 24.82 7.50
C SER A 261 -4.14 26.32 7.53
N GLY A 262 -4.99 26.80 6.62
CA GLY A 262 -5.53 28.16 6.70
C GLY A 262 -6.49 28.33 7.88
N ASP A 263 -6.73 29.59 8.30
CA ASP A 263 -7.56 29.92 9.46
C ASP A 263 -9.01 29.39 9.34
N ASP A 264 -9.52 29.24 8.11
CA ASP A 264 -10.87 28.73 7.79
C ASP A 264 -10.85 27.29 7.22
N ALA A 265 -9.80 26.52 7.45
CA ALA A 265 -9.65 25.21 6.82
C ALA A 265 -10.65 24.17 7.37
N GLU A 266 -11.38 23.51 6.47
CA GLU A 266 -12.26 22.38 6.79
C GLU A 266 -11.43 21.09 6.80
N LEU A 267 -10.82 20.78 7.95
CA LEU A 267 -10.13 19.50 8.16
C LEU A 267 -11.10 18.44 8.70
N GLU A 268 -11.84 17.83 7.79
CA GLU A 268 -12.48 16.53 8.04
C GLU A 268 -11.47 15.37 7.84
N SER A 269 -10.29 15.52 8.44
CA SER A 269 -9.28 14.47 8.54
C SER A 269 -9.48 13.68 9.83
N GLY A 270 -10.75 13.37 10.15
CA GLY A 270 -11.10 12.59 11.32
C GLY A 270 -10.31 11.29 11.37
N GLU A 271 -10.08 10.77 12.58
CA GLU A 271 -9.36 9.51 12.77
C GLU A 271 -10.08 8.38 11.99
N ILE A 272 -9.50 7.99 10.86
CA ILE A 272 -10.03 6.90 10.05
C ILE A 272 -9.71 5.59 10.76
N VAL A 273 -10.75 4.81 11.05
CA VAL A 273 -10.61 3.50 11.70
C VAL A 273 -10.96 2.40 10.71
N TRP A 274 -10.00 1.55 10.38
CA TRP A 274 -10.24 0.32 9.64
C TRP A 274 -10.43 -0.85 10.60
N ARG A 275 -11.59 -1.50 10.50
CA ARG A 275 -11.89 -2.78 11.16
C ARG A 275 -11.52 -3.92 10.22
N ILE A 276 -10.35 -4.51 10.44
CA ILE A 276 -9.83 -5.63 9.67
C ILE A 276 -10.42 -6.92 10.26
N PRO A 277 -11.06 -7.79 9.47
CA PRO A 277 -11.60 -9.04 9.99
C PRO A 277 -10.47 -9.95 10.52
N ALA A 278 -10.72 -10.57 11.67
CA ALA A 278 -9.81 -11.47 12.35
C ALA A 278 -10.54 -12.79 12.68
N GLY A 279 -9.78 -13.87 12.88
CA GLY A 279 -10.36 -15.10 13.40
C GLY A 279 -10.95 -14.89 14.80
N ILE A 280 -12.11 -15.50 15.08
CA ILE A 280 -12.74 -15.48 16.40
C ILE A 280 -12.22 -16.68 17.20
N LYS A 281 -11.61 -16.40 18.36
CA LYS A 281 -10.98 -17.44 19.19
C LYS A 281 -11.94 -18.55 19.63
N THR A 282 -13.19 -18.22 19.95
CA THR A 282 -14.22 -19.19 20.41
C THR A 282 -14.60 -20.20 19.32
N HIS A 283 -14.50 -19.82 18.05
CA HIS A 283 -14.83 -20.70 16.93
C HIS A 283 -13.65 -21.58 16.50
N ALA A 284 -12.42 -21.27 16.93
CA ALA A 284 -11.20 -21.93 16.46
C ALA A 284 -11.23 -23.47 16.64
N GLY A 285 -11.71 -23.96 17.79
CA GLY A 285 -11.80 -25.39 18.06
C GLY A 285 -12.83 -26.10 17.17
N VAL A 286 -14.00 -25.49 16.99
CA VAL A 286 -15.07 -26.04 16.13
C VAL A 286 -14.61 -26.06 14.67
N VAL A 287 -14.04 -24.96 14.18
CA VAL A 287 -13.50 -24.86 12.82
C VAL A 287 -12.42 -25.92 12.61
N SER A 288 -11.45 -26.02 13.52
CA SER A 288 -10.37 -27.02 13.43
C SER A 288 -10.92 -28.45 13.38
N PHE A 289 -11.88 -28.80 14.24
CA PHE A 289 -12.49 -30.13 14.26
C PHE A 289 -13.23 -30.45 12.94
N VAL A 290 -14.07 -29.53 12.46
CA VAL A 290 -14.84 -29.73 11.22
C VAL A 290 -13.90 -29.81 10.02
N THR A 291 -12.90 -28.93 9.92
CA THR A 291 -11.90 -28.96 8.86
C THR A 291 -11.11 -30.27 8.88
N PHE A 292 -10.71 -30.76 10.07
CA PHE A 292 -10.00 -32.02 10.21
C PHE A 292 -10.83 -33.22 9.72
N ILE A 293 -12.08 -33.33 10.16
CA ILE A 293 -12.97 -34.42 9.73
C ILE A 293 -13.24 -34.33 8.21
N SER A 294 -13.51 -33.13 7.70
CA SER A 294 -13.71 -32.92 6.27
C SER A 294 -12.49 -33.32 5.45
N ALA A 295 -11.29 -32.91 5.88
CA ALA A 295 -10.04 -33.28 5.22
C ALA A 295 -9.81 -34.80 5.26
N LEU A 296 -9.98 -35.43 6.42
CA LEU A 296 -9.82 -36.87 6.60
C LEU A 296 -10.77 -37.67 5.69
N LEU A 297 -12.06 -37.32 5.69
CA LEU A 297 -13.06 -37.97 4.84
C LEU A 297 -12.75 -37.77 3.36
N SER A 298 -12.34 -36.56 2.97
CA SER A 298 -11.94 -36.26 1.60
C SER A 298 -10.74 -37.09 1.15
N THR A 299 -9.70 -37.19 2.00
CA THR A 299 -8.51 -38.01 1.72
C THR A 299 -8.87 -39.49 1.63
N LEU A 300 -9.67 -40.01 2.57
CA LEU A 300 -10.13 -41.40 2.52
C LEU A 300 -10.90 -41.68 1.23
N PHE A 301 -11.77 -40.76 0.81
CA PHE A 301 -12.56 -40.89 -0.41
C PHE A 301 -11.70 -40.89 -1.67
N ILE A 302 -10.68 -40.01 -1.73
CA ILE A 302 -9.70 -40.00 -2.83
C ILE A 302 -8.97 -41.34 -2.90
N VAL A 303 -8.45 -41.83 -1.77
CA VAL A 303 -7.72 -43.11 -1.70
C VAL A 303 -8.61 -44.29 -2.12
N LEU A 304 -9.85 -44.35 -1.61
CA LEU A 304 -10.80 -45.40 -1.97
C LEU A 304 -11.07 -45.40 -3.48
N THR A 305 -11.31 -44.20 -4.03
CA THR A 305 -11.55 -44.05 -5.47
C THR A 305 -10.34 -44.50 -6.28
N CYS A 306 -9.12 -44.14 -5.86
CA CYS A 306 -7.90 -44.57 -6.53
C CYS A 306 -7.75 -46.10 -6.53
N ILE A 307 -8.04 -46.78 -5.43
CA ILE A 307 -7.96 -48.26 -5.35
C ILE A 307 -9.02 -48.90 -6.26
N PHE A 308 -10.30 -48.55 -6.08
CA PHE A 308 -11.39 -49.20 -6.81
C PHE A 308 -11.41 -48.86 -8.31
N CYS A 309 -11.00 -47.66 -8.71
CA CYS A 309 -10.88 -47.31 -10.13
C CYS A 309 -9.63 -47.90 -10.80
N SER A 310 -8.59 -48.24 -10.03
CA SER A 310 -7.40 -48.92 -10.58
C SER A 310 -7.70 -50.40 -10.86
N ASP A 311 -8.43 -51.07 -9.97
CA ASP A 311 -8.87 -52.45 -10.18
C ASP A 311 -9.85 -52.59 -11.35
N ALA A 312 -10.75 -51.61 -11.53
CA ALA A 312 -11.65 -51.57 -12.69
C ALA A 312 -10.89 -51.48 -14.03
N ARG A 313 -9.68 -50.91 -14.04
CA ARG A 313 -8.82 -50.81 -15.22
C ARG A 313 -8.14 -52.14 -15.55
N MET A 314 -7.71 -52.90 -14.54
CA MET A 314 -7.15 -54.26 -14.72
C MET A 314 -8.19 -55.25 -15.26
N TYR A 315 -9.45 -55.15 -14.84
CA TYR A 315 -10.49 -56.07 -15.30
C TYR A 315 -10.93 -55.82 -16.75
N LYS A 316 -10.72 -54.61 -17.29
CA LYS A 316 -10.97 -54.30 -18.71
C LYS A 316 -9.93 -54.93 -19.64
N THR A 317 -8.67 -54.99 -19.23
CA THR A 317 -7.59 -55.60 -20.03
C THR A 317 -7.67 -57.12 -20.09
N LEU A 318 -8.18 -57.79 -19.05
CA LEU A 318 -8.31 -59.25 -19.02
C LEU A 318 -9.48 -59.79 -19.88
N LYS A 319 -10.47 -58.96 -20.23
CA LYS A 319 -11.61 -59.35 -21.07
C LYS A 319 -11.36 -59.18 -22.58
N GLN A 320 -10.18 -58.72 -22.97
CA GLN A 320 -9.79 -58.49 -24.38
C GLN A 320 -8.74 -59.47 -24.91
N SER A 321 -8.38 -60.53 -24.16
CA SER A 321 -7.55 -61.64 -24.67
C SER A 321 -8.37 -62.87 -25.00
#